data_AF-A0A5C5TGF4-F1
#
_entry.id   AF-A0A5C5TGF4-F1
#
_cell.length_a   1.000
_cell.length_b   1.000
_cell.length_c   1.000
_cell.angle_alpha   90.00
_cell.angle_beta   90.00
_cell.angle_gamma   90.00
#
_symmetry.space_group_name_H-M   'P 1'
#
loop_
_entity.id
_entity.type
_entity.pdbx_description
1 polymer ?
#
loop_
_entity_poly.entity_id
_entity_poly.type
_entity_poly.pdbx_seq_one_letter_code
_entity_poly.pdbx_strand_id
1 'polypeptide(L)'
;MKDVFLIFEGGGARCIAHIGALRALERKGVNIKGVAGTSAGAMIAALVAAGYRSDDLFSTEGEMAGTSPLLRSIGLRTARDLFRRRDLAALTLLARPLLTAGRWAAVIAITLIVGGFMGAGYWARVCLPCGIAAAVIEILLLLLLAYRLLSGLASLDRLRDKLDQALRLRLGMLNAPGQPVTFRDLRRRGLPLRIVATNVDRGTLRLFSDKTTPDMAVADAVTASMAVPMLFKPRRIDGQRHVDGALVSNLPAWTFDEERALFPDAATIAFEIADPRSVGEAGGNGASSLMAGIARSALFGATVLERRGTQHLQGFPLQTTVGLLDFDMSRARVVRAIRNAQAFTDAEIDFRLIDLPRHYRQACKDIHDGVHTLLAHSPRVGDCPIPAAQRIIRVNIAFQEAGNVGSLRIRYGYGMDGYPDNDLVLPIAGSQAGDVYVSQMARVFAVQADDGTDRWLDGDENRHRRQLRWPEMKWVFAIPISAYDAGRAPLESRPAVLHIDSNVPVPYFDLDLTEDEWNWYGHRFGDVIELVDHALRQLPYDRAPGVSRTAIPDREITLDGVVPAERPTARGKLVLAAADSYAAASERRLAADIKATLDRRAASIERIQGDEASKRWLRRR
;
A
#
# COMPACT_ATOMS: atom_id res chain seq x y z
N MET A 1 -4.48 -18.36 -11.23
CA MET A 1 -3.62 -17.14 -11.21
C MET A 1 -4.41 -16.04 -10.53
N LYS A 2 -3.79 -15.22 -9.70
CA LYS A 2 -4.49 -14.07 -9.10
C LYS A 2 -4.54 -12.91 -10.09
N ASP A 3 -5.71 -12.30 -10.19
CA ASP A 3 -5.94 -11.09 -10.95
C ASP A 3 -5.44 -9.89 -10.12
N VAL A 4 -4.70 -8.97 -10.76
CA VAL A 4 -4.02 -7.86 -10.09
C VAL A 4 -4.15 -6.55 -10.87
N PHE A 5 -4.50 -5.46 -10.18
CA PHE A 5 -4.27 -4.10 -10.65
C PHE A 5 -2.92 -3.59 -10.15
N LEU A 6 -2.07 -3.10 -11.05
CA LEU A 6 -0.71 -2.71 -10.72
C LEU A 6 -0.52 -1.20 -10.77
N ILE A 7 -0.05 -0.61 -9.68
CA ILE A 7 0.11 0.83 -9.51
C ILE A 7 1.58 1.16 -9.35
N PHE A 8 2.08 2.11 -10.14
CA PHE A 8 3.48 2.56 -10.13
C PHE A 8 3.57 3.98 -9.56
N GLU A 9 4.12 4.11 -8.35
CA GLU A 9 4.36 5.41 -7.73
C GLU A 9 5.41 6.23 -8.50
N GLY A 10 5.24 7.55 -8.51
CA GLY A 10 6.25 8.48 -9.01
C GLY A 10 7.47 8.59 -8.09
N GLY A 11 8.67 8.63 -8.70
CA GLY A 11 9.94 8.71 -7.95
C GLY A 11 11.16 9.04 -8.81
N GLY A 12 10.96 9.61 -10.01
CA GLY A 12 12.05 9.95 -10.94
C GLY A 12 12.93 8.74 -11.28
N ALA A 13 14.26 8.89 -11.18
CA ALA A 13 15.20 7.81 -11.48
C ALA A 13 15.07 6.59 -10.53
N ARG A 14 14.46 6.74 -9.35
CA ARG A 14 14.21 5.65 -8.39
C ARG A 14 13.26 4.59 -8.96
N CYS A 15 12.38 4.96 -9.89
CA CYS A 15 11.46 4.05 -10.56
C CYS A 15 12.16 2.93 -11.34
N ILE A 16 13.48 2.95 -11.49
CA ILE A 16 14.22 1.78 -11.98
C ILE A 16 13.99 0.53 -11.13
N ALA A 17 13.72 0.69 -9.82
CA ALA A 17 13.35 -0.39 -8.92
C ALA A 17 12.06 -1.09 -9.35
N HIS A 18 11.10 -0.37 -9.95
CA HIS A 18 9.83 -0.93 -10.44
C HIS A 18 10.05 -2.02 -11.48
N ILE A 19 11.16 -1.98 -12.24
CA ILE A 19 11.49 -3.03 -13.23
C ILE A 19 11.79 -4.36 -12.52
N GLY A 20 12.51 -4.32 -11.40
CA GLY A 20 12.82 -5.51 -10.60
C GLY A 20 11.56 -6.10 -9.98
N ALA A 21 10.71 -5.25 -9.41
CA ALA A 21 9.45 -5.66 -8.84
C ALA A 21 8.48 -6.23 -9.89
N LEU A 22 8.41 -5.61 -11.07
CA LEU A 22 7.65 -6.14 -12.21
C LEU A 22 8.16 -7.52 -12.63
N ARG A 23 9.48 -7.74 -12.67
CA ARG A 23 10.03 -9.06 -13.00
C ARG A 23 9.59 -10.13 -12.01
N ALA A 24 9.61 -9.82 -10.71
CA ALA A 24 9.13 -10.74 -9.69
C ALA A 24 7.65 -11.13 -9.92
N LEU A 25 6.78 -10.15 -10.20
CA LEU A 25 5.39 -10.40 -10.56
C LEU A 25 5.25 -11.29 -11.80
N GLU A 26 5.97 -10.98 -12.88
CA GLU A 26 5.93 -11.74 -14.13
C GLU A 26 6.36 -13.20 -13.93
N ARG A 27 7.38 -13.45 -13.10
CA ARG A 27 7.86 -14.80 -12.77
C ARG A 27 6.83 -15.62 -11.97
N LYS A 28 6.01 -14.95 -11.15
CA LYS A 28 4.93 -15.59 -10.39
C LYS A 28 3.68 -15.86 -11.24
N GLY A 29 3.65 -15.39 -12.49
CA GLY A 29 2.51 -15.61 -13.39
C GLY A 29 1.24 -14.93 -12.91
N VAL A 30 1.34 -13.74 -12.28
CA VAL A 30 0.16 -12.95 -11.93
C VAL A 30 -0.51 -12.41 -13.19
N ASN A 31 -1.85 -12.29 -13.16
CA ASN A 31 -2.62 -11.78 -14.29
C ASN A 31 -2.90 -10.28 -14.09
N ILE A 32 -2.18 -9.43 -14.81
CA ILE A 32 -2.35 -7.97 -14.68
C ILE A 32 -3.61 -7.54 -15.44
N LYS A 33 -4.59 -6.97 -14.73
CA LYS A 33 -5.86 -6.50 -15.28
C LYS A 33 -5.88 -5.03 -15.66
N GLY A 34 -4.93 -4.26 -15.16
CA GLY A 34 -4.81 -2.84 -15.44
C GLY A 34 -3.59 -2.26 -14.77
N VAL A 35 -3.08 -1.16 -15.34
CA VAL A 35 -1.93 -0.45 -14.82
C VAL A 35 -2.21 1.04 -14.64
N ALA A 36 -1.75 1.62 -13.54
CA ALA A 36 -1.76 3.06 -13.32
C ALA A 36 -0.39 3.56 -12.90
N GLY A 37 -0.09 4.82 -13.17
CA GLY A 37 1.12 5.43 -12.63
C GLY A 37 1.15 6.95 -12.68
N THR A 38 2.07 7.49 -11.90
CA THR A 38 2.37 8.92 -11.82
C THR A 38 3.86 9.16 -12.12
N SER A 39 4.19 10.28 -12.77
CA SER A 39 5.56 10.67 -13.10
C SER A 39 6.32 9.57 -13.83
N ALA A 40 7.57 9.26 -13.43
CA ALA A 40 8.34 8.17 -14.01
C ALA A 40 7.66 6.79 -13.88
N GLY A 41 6.77 6.61 -12.89
CA GLY A 41 5.91 5.43 -12.79
C GLY A 41 4.88 5.34 -13.93
N ALA A 42 4.33 6.48 -14.40
CA ALA A 42 3.42 6.52 -15.55
C ALA A 42 4.10 6.05 -16.85
N MET A 43 5.40 6.35 -17.01
CA MET A 43 6.18 5.86 -18.15
C MET A 43 6.29 4.33 -18.14
N ILE A 44 6.58 3.73 -16.98
CA ILE A 44 6.66 2.26 -16.84
C ILE A 44 5.28 1.65 -17.06
N ALA A 45 4.23 2.22 -16.46
CA ALA A 45 2.84 1.78 -16.66
C ALA A 45 2.45 1.80 -18.15
N ALA A 46 2.78 2.86 -18.89
CA ALA A 46 2.48 2.96 -20.32
C ALA A 46 3.21 1.89 -21.15
N LEU A 47 4.46 1.59 -20.83
CA LEU A 47 5.22 0.54 -21.50
C LEU A 47 4.63 -0.85 -21.18
N VAL A 48 4.26 -1.11 -19.93
CA VAL A 48 3.61 -2.37 -19.53
C VAL A 48 2.24 -2.51 -20.21
N ALA A 49 1.43 -1.46 -20.29
CA ALA A 49 0.16 -1.47 -21.01
C ALA A 49 0.31 -1.77 -22.51
N ALA A 50 1.40 -1.32 -23.14
CA ALA A 50 1.73 -1.69 -24.52
C ALA A 50 2.20 -3.16 -24.67
N GLY A 51 2.46 -3.84 -23.56
CA GLY A 51 2.89 -5.23 -23.49
C GLY A 51 4.41 -5.40 -23.45
N TYR A 52 5.17 -4.38 -23.03
CA TYR A 52 6.58 -4.55 -22.68
C TYR A 52 6.71 -5.32 -21.36
N ARG A 53 7.65 -6.28 -21.34
CA ARG A 53 7.99 -7.04 -20.14
C ARG A 53 9.20 -6.46 -19.42
N SER A 54 9.40 -6.85 -18.18
CA SER A 54 10.58 -6.45 -17.38
C SER A 54 11.92 -6.65 -18.12
N ASP A 55 12.07 -7.76 -18.84
CA ASP A 55 13.27 -8.06 -19.65
C ASP A 55 13.43 -7.18 -20.89
N ASP A 56 12.32 -6.72 -21.49
CA ASP A 56 12.37 -5.75 -22.57
C ASP A 56 12.85 -4.38 -22.05
N LEU A 57 12.46 -4.01 -20.82
CA LEU A 57 12.84 -2.76 -20.18
C LEU A 57 14.32 -2.77 -19.76
N PHE A 58 14.77 -3.85 -19.13
CA PHE A 58 16.16 -4.01 -18.72
C PHE A 58 16.51 -5.49 -18.52
N SER A 59 17.36 -6.03 -19.39
CA SER A 59 17.84 -7.41 -19.29
C SER A 59 18.85 -7.53 -18.15
N THR A 60 18.76 -8.57 -17.33
CA THR A 60 19.76 -8.91 -16.29
C THR A 60 20.43 -10.26 -16.50
N GLU A 61 20.05 -10.98 -17.55
CA GLU A 61 20.45 -12.35 -17.86
C GLU A 61 20.80 -12.49 -19.36
N GLY A 62 21.62 -13.48 -19.71
CA GLY A 62 22.08 -13.73 -21.08
C GLY A 62 23.10 -12.73 -21.61
N GLU A 63 23.40 -12.80 -22.92
CA GLU A 63 24.42 -11.96 -23.59
C GLU A 63 24.13 -10.44 -23.49
N MET A 64 22.86 -10.08 -23.28
CA MET A 64 22.41 -8.69 -23.13
C MET A 64 22.32 -8.22 -21.66
N ALA A 65 22.75 -9.04 -20.70
CA ALA A 65 22.65 -8.75 -19.26
C ALA A 65 23.25 -7.39 -18.90
N GLY A 66 22.46 -6.52 -18.30
CA GLY A 66 22.81 -5.16 -17.90
C GLY A 66 22.52 -4.11 -18.98
N THR A 67 21.85 -4.45 -20.07
CA THR A 67 21.41 -3.47 -21.07
C THR A 67 19.89 -3.39 -21.12
N SER A 68 19.38 -2.31 -21.71
CA SER A 68 17.95 -2.17 -22.01
C SER A 68 17.73 -2.48 -23.49
N PRO A 69 17.11 -3.62 -23.83
CA PRO A 69 16.70 -3.94 -25.20
C PRO A 69 15.82 -2.84 -25.79
N LEU A 70 14.88 -2.33 -24.98
CA LEU A 70 14.03 -1.21 -25.33
C LEU A 70 14.86 0.01 -25.76
N LEU A 71 15.76 0.51 -24.90
CA LEU A 71 16.55 1.71 -25.25
C LEU A 71 17.34 1.51 -26.54
N ARG A 72 17.95 0.32 -26.74
CA ARG A 72 18.67 -0.01 -27.97
C ARG A 72 17.76 0.00 -29.19
N SER A 73 16.54 -0.55 -29.09
CA SER A 73 15.58 -0.60 -30.20
C SER A 73 15.14 0.79 -30.68
N ILE A 74 15.16 1.80 -29.81
CA ILE A 74 14.87 3.20 -30.14
C ILE A 74 16.13 4.06 -30.37
N GLY A 75 17.29 3.41 -30.50
CA GLY A 75 18.57 4.05 -30.81
C GLY A 75 19.21 4.83 -29.66
N LEU A 76 18.90 4.47 -28.42
CA LEU A 76 19.46 5.08 -27.21
C LEU A 76 20.44 4.11 -26.54
N ARG A 77 21.53 4.65 -25.98
CA ARG A 77 22.53 3.85 -25.25
C ARG A 77 22.31 3.92 -23.74
N THR A 78 21.87 5.07 -23.25
CA THR A 78 21.70 5.35 -21.82
C THR A 78 20.44 6.18 -21.55
N ALA A 79 19.96 6.18 -20.30
CA ALA A 79 18.81 7.00 -19.90
C ALA A 79 19.06 8.51 -20.07
N ARG A 80 20.31 8.97 -20.02
CA ARG A 80 20.70 10.37 -20.31
C ARG A 80 20.31 10.79 -21.72
N ASP A 81 20.27 9.85 -22.67
CA ASP A 81 19.97 10.14 -24.07
C ASP A 81 18.47 10.51 -24.27
N LEU A 82 17.63 10.30 -23.27
CA LEU A 82 16.23 10.76 -23.26
C LEU A 82 16.14 12.30 -23.21
N PHE A 83 17.19 12.97 -22.75
CA PHE A 83 17.26 14.43 -22.67
C PHE A 83 18.17 15.00 -23.76
N ARG A 84 17.97 16.25 -24.17
CA ARG A 84 18.93 16.93 -25.07
C ARG A 84 20.17 17.33 -24.26
N ARG A 85 21.34 17.43 -24.90
CA ARG A 85 22.60 17.82 -24.23
C ARG A 85 22.47 19.13 -23.44
N ARG A 86 21.80 20.13 -24.03
CA ARG A 86 21.53 21.43 -23.38
C ARG A 86 20.64 21.32 -22.14
N ASP A 87 19.65 20.43 -22.18
CA ASP A 87 18.67 20.25 -21.11
C ASP A 87 19.34 19.51 -19.94
N LEU A 88 20.17 18.50 -20.25
CA LEU A 88 20.98 17.81 -19.25
C LEU A 88 21.99 18.78 -18.60
N ALA A 89 22.67 19.62 -19.39
CA ALA A 89 23.58 20.63 -18.86
C ALA A 89 22.86 21.61 -17.92
N ALA A 90 21.66 22.07 -18.27
CA ALA A 90 20.84 22.91 -17.40
C ALA A 90 20.47 22.19 -16.09
N LEU A 91 20.04 20.93 -16.16
CA LEU A 91 19.73 20.14 -14.98
C LEU A 91 20.96 19.87 -14.09
N THR A 92 22.13 19.61 -14.68
CA THR A 92 23.35 19.33 -13.92
C THR A 92 24.01 20.58 -13.35
N LEU A 93 23.98 21.71 -14.07
CA LEU A 93 24.66 22.95 -13.67
C LEU A 93 23.79 23.84 -12.79
N LEU A 94 22.46 23.82 -12.97
CA LEU A 94 21.54 24.67 -12.23
C LEU A 94 20.74 23.86 -11.20
N ALA A 95 20.05 22.80 -11.62
CA ALA A 95 19.13 22.09 -10.72
C ALA A 95 19.83 21.21 -9.67
N ARG A 96 20.85 20.44 -10.05
CA ARG A 96 21.61 19.60 -9.11
C ARG A 96 22.17 20.39 -7.93
N PRO A 97 22.95 21.46 -8.09
CA PRO A 97 23.47 22.21 -6.94
C PRO A 97 22.35 22.85 -6.10
N LEU A 98 21.27 23.34 -6.72
CA LEU A 98 20.09 23.83 -5.99
C LEU A 98 19.45 22.75 -5.08
N LEU A 99 19.43 21.49 -5.53
CA LEU A 99 18.78 20.38 -4.83
C LEU A 99 19.72 19.59 -3.90
N THR A 100 21.01 19.50 -4.22
CA THR A 100 22.00 18.69 -3.49
C THR A 100 22.94 19.52 -2.62
N ALA A 101 23.21 20.78 -2.96
CA ALA A 101 24.25 21.56 -2.30
C ALA A 101 23.75 22.38 -1.09
N GLY A 102 22.45 22.38 -0.79
CA GLY A 102 21.89 23.02 0.40
C GLY A 102 22.45 24.43 0.64
N ARG A 103 23.15 24.62 1.78
CA ARG A 103 23.76 25.90 2.20
C ARG A 103 24.66 26.54 1.13
N TRP A 104 25.31 25.76 0.26
CA TRP A 104 26.22 26.31 -0.75
C TRP A 104 25.51 26.98 -1.92
N ALA A 105 24.31 26.53 -2.31
CA ALA A 105 23.52 27.22 -3.33
C ALA A 105 23.04 28.59 -2.83
N ALA A 106 22.64 28.65 -1.55
CA ALA A 106 22.30 29.90 -0.89
C ALA A 106 23.54 30.80 -0.70
N VAL A 107 24.69 30.24 -0.32
CA VAL A 107 25.95 30.99 -0.23
C VAL A 107 26.36 31.52 -1.60
N ILE A 108 26.32 30.72 -2.67
CA ILE A 108 26.65 31.18 -4.02
C ILE A 108 25.67 32.28 -4.47
N ALA A 109 24.36 32.11 -4.25
CA ALA A 109 23.38 33.14 -4.57
C ALA A 109 23.60 34.42 -3.75
N ILE A 110 23.82 34.30 -2.44
CA ILE A 110 24.14 35.43 -1.55
C ILE A 110 25.46 36.08 -1.94
N THR A 111 26.49 35.33 -2.30
CA THR A 111 27.79 35.85 -2.74
C THR A 111 27.69 36.53 -4.09
N LEU A 112 26.86 36.03 -5.01
CA LEU A 112 26.59 36.69 -6.29
C LEU A 112 25.82 37.99 -6.07
N ILE A 113 24.81 38.00 -5.19
CA ILE A 113 24.05 39.19 -4.83
C ILE A 113 24.95 40.20 -4.12
N VAL A 114 25.61 39.81 -3.02
CA VAL A 114 26.49 40.67 -2.23
C VAL A 114 27.68 41.15 -3.06
N GLY A 115 28.31 40.28 -3.83
CA GLY A 115 29.41 40.62 -4.72
C GLY A 115 29.00 41.53 -5.87
N GLY A 116 27.81 41.32 -6.43
CA GLY A 116 27.19 42.18 -7.45
C GLY A 116 26.90 43.58 -6.92
N PHE A 117 26.22 43.69 -5.76
CA PHE A 117 25.97 44.96 -5.09
C PHE A 117 27.26 45.66 -4.64
N MET A 118 28.27 44.92 -4.16
CA MET A 118 29.58 45.51 -3.84
C MET A 118 30.31 46.01 -5.09
N GLY A 119 30.26 45.26 -6.19
CA GLY A 119 30.80 45.68 -7.48
C GLY A 119 30.10 46.91 -8.03
N ALA A 120 28.76 46.93 -8.01
CA ALA A 120 27.96 48.08 -8.39
C ALA A 120 28.27 49.31 -7.52
N GLY A 121 28.43 49.13 -6.20
CA GLY A 121 28.84 50.18 -5.27
C GLY A 121 30.26 50.70 -5.53
N TYR A 122 31.21 49.82 -5.84
CA TYR A 122 32.57 50.19 -6.24
C TYR A 122 32.55 51.04 -7.51
N TRP A 123 31.87 50.56 -8.56
CA TRP A 123 31.73 51.29 -9.81
C TRP A 123 30.97 52.60 -9.61
N ALA A 124 29.96 52.66 -8.73
CA ALA A 124 29.26 53.91 -8.42
C ALA A 124 30.18 54.97 -7.79
N ARG A 125 31.15 54.55 -6.97
CA ARG A 125 32.16 55.44 -6.37
C ARG A 125 33.17 55.96 -7.40
N VAL A 126 33.51 55.15 -8.40
CA VAL A 126 34.46 55.52 -9.48
C VAL A 126 33.75 56.31 -10.59
N CYS A 127 32.56 55.87 -10.99
CA CYS A 127 31.74 56.39 -12.07
C CYS A 127 30.26 56.01 -11.87
N LEU A 128 29.44 56.93 -11.37
CA LEU A 128 28.02 56.71 -11.04
C LEU A 128 27.21 55.99 -12.16
N PRO A 129 27.33 56.38 -13.45
CA PRO A 129 26.66 55.65 -14.54
C PRO A 129 27.06 54.17 -14.65
N CYS A 130 28.33 53.83 -14.41
CA CYS A 130 28.82 52.45 -14.45
C CYS A 130 28.23 51.61 -13.30
N GLY A 131 28.10 52.20 -12.10
CA GLY A 131 27.47 51.54 -10.96
C GLY A 131 25.98 51.24 -11.19
N ILE A 132 25.24 52.21 -11.75
CA ILE A 132 23.82 52.03 -12.12
C ILE A 132 23.69 50.93 -13.19
N ALA A 133 24.53 50.95 -14.22
CA ALA A 133 24.52 49.93 -15.27
C ALA A 133 24.78 48.52 -14.71
N ALA A 134 25.75 48.37 -13.80
CA ALA A 134 26.05 47.09 -13.16
C ALA A 134 24.87 46.55 -12.34
N ALA A 135 24.21 47.39 -11.53
CA ALA A 135 23.05 47.00 -10.75
C ALA A 135 21.85 46.60 -11.63
N VAL A 136 21.61 47.33 -12.73
CA VAL A 136 20.56 46.98 -13.70
C VAL A 136 20.83 45.63 -14.36
N ILE A 137 22.07 45.37 -14.77
CA ILE A 137 22.47 44.07 -15.35
C ILE A 137 22.22 42.94 -14.36
N GLU A 138 22.58 43.12 -13.10
CA GLU A 138 22.37 42.11 -12.05
C GLU A 138 20.88 41.80 -11.85
N ILE A 139 20.04 42.82 -11.71
CA ILE A 139 18.58 42.66 -11.57
C ILE A 139 18.00 41.93 -12.79
N LEU A 140 18.42 42.29 -14.00
CA LEU A 140 17.97 41.62 -15.23
C LEU A 140 18.39 40.14 -15.26
N LEU A 141 19.60 39.81 -14.81
CA LEU A 141 20.07 38.43 -14.71
C LEU A 141 19.26 37.62 -13.67
N LEU A 142 18.94 38.22 -12.52
CA LEU A 142 18.09 37.59 -11.50
C LEU A 142 16.66 37.36 -12.01
N LEU A 143 16.08 38.35 -12.69
CA LEU A 143 14.76 38.23 -13.33
C LEU A 143 14.76 37.16 -14.43
N LEU A 144 15.82 37.08 -15.24
CA LEU A 144 15.97 36.05 -16.26
C LEU A 144 16.12 34.65 -15.64
N LEU A 145 16.87 34.51 -14.56
CA LEU A 145 17.01 33.26 -13.82
C LEU A 145 15.67 32.83 -13.20
N ALA A 146 14.96 33.75 -12.55
CA ALA A 146 13.63 33.51 -12.01
C ALA A 146 12.64 33.10 -13.11
N TYR A 147 12.64 33.80 -14.25
CA TYR A 147 11.81 33.45 -15.40
C TYR A 147 12.13 32.06 -15.95
N ARG A 148 13.42 31.70 -16.07
CA ARG A 148 13.87 30.37 -16.51
C ARG A 148 13.43 29.26 -15.56
N LEU A 149 13.53 29.49 -14.25
CA LEU A 149 13.05 28.54 -13.23
C LEU A 149 11.53 28.40 -13.31
N LEU A 150 10.77 29.49 -13.35
CA LEU A 150 9.30 29.46 -13.44
C LEU A 150 8.80 28.81 -14.75
N SER A 151 9.56 28.96 -15.83
CA SER A 151 9.22 28.39 -17.14
C SER A 151 9.67 26.93 -17.34
N GLY A 152 10.51 26.40 -16.44
CA GLY A 152 11.11 25.07 -16.53
C GLY A 152 12.48 25.06 -17.23
N LEU A 153 13.48 24.45 -16.59
CA LEU A 153 14.88 24.41 -17.05
C LEU A 153 15.12 23.49 -18.26
N ALA A 154 14.38 22.40 -18.38
CA ALA A 154 14.55 21.36 -19.40
C ALA A 154 13.22 21.03 -20.11
N SER A 155 13.30 20.56 -21.36
CA SER A 155 12.12 20.04 -22.08
C SER A 155 12.07 18.51 -22.04
N LEU A 156 10.85 17.97 -22.07
CA LEU A 156 10.58 16.53 -22.18
C LEU A 156 10.21 16.10 -23.61
N ASP A 157 10.33 16.97 -24.62
CA ASP A 157 9.95 16.64 -26.01
C ASP A 157 10.69 15.41 -26.55
N ARG A 158 12.00 15.32 -26.27
CA ARG A 158 12.81 14.18 -26.74
C ARG A 158 12.38 12.87 -26.07
N LEU A 159 12.04 12.91 -24.78
CA LEU A 159 11.48 11.78 -24.05
C LEU A 159 10.14 11.37 -24.66
N ARG A 160 9.26 12.34 -24.92
CA ARG A 160 7.96 12.12 -25.55
C ARG A 160 8.09 11.39 -26.89
N ASP A 161 8.95 11.90 -27.78
CA ASP A 161 9.10 11.33 -29.12
C ASP A 161 9.69 9.92 -29.07
N LYS A 162 10.63 9.67 -28.15
CA LYS A 162 11.24 8.36 -27.96
C LYS A 162 10.29 7.35 -27.30
N LEU A 163 9.45 7.80 -26.38
CA LEU A 163 8.40 6.98 -25.79
C LEU A 163 7.32 6.62 -26.82
N ASP A 164 6.86 7.60 -27.61
CA ASP A 164 5.90 7.33 -28.70
C ASP A 164 6.48 6.36 -29.73
N GLN A 165 7.77 6.51 -30.09
CA GLN A 165 8.48 5.56 -30.94
C GLN A 165 8.48 4.14 -30.35
N ALA A 166 8.78 4.00 -29.06
CA ALA A 166 8.71 2.71 -28.37
C ALA A 166 7.31 2.10 -28.42
N LEU A 167 6.28 2.86 -28.05
CA LEU A 167 4.90 2.37 -28.07
C LEU A 167 4.48 1.92 -29.48
N ARG A 168 4.82 2.69 -30.53
CA ARG A 168 4.54 2.31 -31.92
C ARG A 168 5.25 1.04 -32.34
N LEU A 169 6.51 0.87 -31.96
CA LEU A 169 7.29 -0.34 -32.24
C LEU A 169 6.57 -1.57 -31.68
N ARG A 170 6.12 -1.51 -30.42
CA ARG A 170 5.47 -2.65 -29.76
C ARG A 170 4.07 -2.95 -30.29
N LEU A 171 3.34 -1.92 -30.72
CA LEU A 171 2.00 -2.05 -31.29
C LEU A 171 1.98 -2.35 -32.80
N GLY A 172 3.15 -2.41 -33.46
CA GLY A 172 3.22 -2.62 -34.91
C GLY A 172 2.70 -1.43 -35.73
N MET A 173 2.66 -0.23 -35.15
CA MET A 173 2.10 0.98 -35.76
C MET A 173 3.14 1.79 -36.57
N LEU A 174 4.26 1.16 -36.95
CA LEU A 174 5.35 1.85 -37.68
C LEU A 174 4.94 2.33 -39.08
N ASN A 175 3.93 1.70 -39.67
CA ASN A 175 3.44 2.01 -41.02
C ASN A 175 2.51 3.23 -41.06
N ALA A 176 2.19 3.84 -39.91
CA ALA A 176 1.41 5.08 -39.81
C ALA A 176 2.30 6.24 -39.27
N PRO A 177 3.26 6.74 -40.07
CA PRO A 177 4.17 7.78 -39.63
C PRO A 177 3.40 9.07 -39.29
N GLY A 178 3.52 9.50 -38.03
CA GLY A 178 2.93 10.76 -37.55
C GLY A 178 1.68 10.61 -36.69
N GLN A 179 1.06 9.43 -36.62
CA GLN A 179 -0.08 9.18 -35.73
C GLN A 179 0.42 8.71 -34.36
N PRO A 180 0.28 9.49 -33.27
CA PRO A 180 0.73 9.08 -31.95
C PRO A 180 -0.09 7.90 -31.41
N VAL A 181 0.51 7.10 -30.53
CA VAL A 181 -0.24 6.03 -29.84
C VAL A 181 -1.19 6.65 -28.83
N THR A 182 -2.48 6.31 -28.94
CA THR A 182 -3.53 6.84 -28.06
C THR A 182 -3.96 5.85 -26.97
N PHE A 183 -4.69 6.33 -25.96
CA PHE A 183 -5.26 5.43 -24.93
C PHE A 183 -6.23 4.41 -25.52
N ARG A 184 -6.96 4.79 -26.58
CA ARG A 184 -7.84 3.89 -27.33
C ARG A 184 -7.06 2.72 -27.95
N ASP A 185 -5.87 2.98 -28.49
CA ASP A 185 -5.04 1.95 -29.09
C ASP A 185 -4.54 0.95 -28.05
N LEU A 186 -4.16 1.42 -26.85
CA LEU A 186 -3.77 0.55 -25.75
C LEU A 186 -4.95 -0.26 -25.20
N ARG A 187 -6.16 0.32 -25.10
CA ARG A 187 -7.35 -0.41 -24.65
C ARG A 187 -7.65 -1.64 -25.51
N ARG A 188 -7.42 -1.55 -26.83
CA ARG A 188 -7.59 -2.69 -27.76
C ARG A 188 -6.69 -3.88 -27.45
N ARG A 189 -5.60 -3.68 -26.70
CA ARG A 189 -4.69 -4.75 -26.23
C ARG A 189 -5.17 -5.44 -24.96
N GLY A 190 -6.23 -4.94 -24.32
CA GLY A 190 -6.84 -5.57 -23.14
C GLY A 190 -6.25 -5.17 -21.79
N LEU A 191 -5.38 -4.16 -21.74
CA LEU A 191 -4.78 -3.63 -20.51
C LEU A 191 -5.09 -2.13 -20.37
N PRO A 192 -6.10 -1.75 -19.57
CA PRO A 192 -6.42 -0.35 -19.27
C PRO A 192 -5.24 0.37 -18.60
N LEU A 193 -4.92 1.57 -19.11
CA LEU A 193 -3.88 2.45 -18.60
C LEU A 193 -4.50 3.71 -17.99
N ARG A 194 -4.03 4.09 -16.81
CA ARG A 194 -4.39 5.34 -16.12
C ARG A 194 -3.16 6.14 -15.77
N ILE A 195 -3.17 7.42 -16.12
CA ILE A 195 -2.07 8.34 -15.83
C ILE A 195 -2.63 9.58 -15.16
N VAL A 196 -1.98 10.00 -14.07
CA VAL A 196 -2.37 11.20 -13.33
C VAL A 196 -1.38 12.33 -13.58
N ALA A 197 -1.90 13.53 -13.85
CA ALA A 197 -1.13 14.77 -13.88
C ALA A 197 -1.86 15.88 -13.11
N THR A 198 -1.15 16.96 -12.81
CA THR A 198 -1.71 18.13 -12.13
C THR A 198 -1.98 19.22 -13.14
N ASN A 199 -3.22 19.68 -13.24
CA ASN A 199 -3.58 20.87 -14.00
C ASN A 199 -3.35 22.12 -13.15
N VAL A 200 -2.32 22.90 -13.47
CA VAL A 200 -1.93 24.06 -12.65
C VAL A 200 -2.77 25.30 -12.92
N ASP A 201 -3.44 25.37 -14.08
CA ASP A 201 -4.29 26.52 -14.40
C ASP A 201 -5.60 26.47 -13.62
N ARG A 202 -6.10 25.27 -13.32
CA ARG A 202 -7.31 25.04 -12.52
C ARG A 202 -7.03 24.60 -11.09
N GLY A 203 -5.80 24.21 -10.76
CA GLY A 203 -5.46 23.62 -9.47
C GLY A 203 -6.14 22.26 -9.22
N THR A 204 -6.35 21.46 -10.28
CA THR A 204 -7.11 20.21 -10.21
C THR A 204 -6.31 19.02 -10.73
N LEU A 205 -6.71 17.82 -10.31
CA LEU A 205 -6.18 16.56 -10.85
C LEU A 205 -6.72 16.33 -12.27
N ARG A 206 -5.85 15.92 -13.19
CA ARG A 206 -6.21 15.45 -14.53
C ARG A 206 -5.90 13.96 -14.64
N LEU A 207 -6.95 13.14 -14.73
CA LEU A 207 -6.86 11.71 -15.00
C LEU A 207 -6.96 11.46 -16.51
N PHE A 208 -5.88 10.96 -17.10
CA PHE A 208 -5.84 10.46 -18.46
C PHE A 208 -6.11 8.95 -18.47
N SER A 209 -7.09 8.52 -19.25
CA SER A 209 -7.49 7.12 -19.39
C SER A 209 -8.16 6.87 -20.73
N ASP A 210 -8.43 5.60 -21.04
CA ASP A 210 -9.24 5.22 -22.20
C ASP A 210 -10.72 5.64 -22.08
N LYS A 211 -11.21 5.88 -20.86
CA LYS A 211 -12.58 6.36 -20.62
C LYS A 211 -12.69 7.88 -20.75
N THR A 212 -11.75 8.62 -20.16
CA THR A 212 -11.80 10.08 -20.08
C THR A 212 -11.15 10.78 -21.26
N THR A 213 -10.10 10.19 -21.83
CA THR A 213 -9.28 10.80 -22.89
C THR A 213 -8.82 9.75 -23.92
N PRO A 214 -9.76 9.04 -24.59
CA PRO A 214 -9.42 7.93 -25.49
C PRO A 214 -8.48 8.33 -26.63
N ASP A 215 -8.64 9.52 -27.19
CA ASP A 215 -7.89 10.01 -28.35
C ASP A 215 -6.59 10.75 -27.98
N MET A 216 -6.30 10.87 -26.68
CA MET A 216 -5.08 11.52 -26.21
C MET A 216 -3.86 10.66 -26.50
N ALA A 217 -2.78 11.28 -26.99
CA ALA A 217 -1.50 10.62 -27.14
C ALA A 217 -0.93 10.23 -25.76
N VAL A 218 -0.61 8.95 -25.58
CA VAL A 218 -0.12 8.40 -24.30
C VAL A 218 1.20 9.05 -23.91
N ALA A 219 2.10 9.26 -24.87
CA ALA A 219 3.39 9.90 -24.60
C ALA A 219 3.24 11.37 -24.14
N ASP A 220 2.19 12.06 -24.58
CA ASP A 220 1.89 13.43 -24.13
C ASP A 220 1.35 13.43 -22.70
N ALA A 221 0.48 12.48 -22.35
CA ALA A 221 0.02 12.28 -20.98
C ALA A 221 1.16 11.89 -20.01
N VAL A 222 2.04 10.97 -20.40
CA VAL A 222 3.22 10.59 -19.58
C VAL A 222 4.13 11.79 -19.34
N THR A 223 4.46 12.56 -20.39
CA THR A 223 5.34 13.72 -20.21
C THR A 223 4.70 14.88 -19.46
N ALA A 224 3.37 15.05 -19.53
CA ALA A 224 2.65 15.94 -18.62
C ALA A 224 2.77 15.46 -17.17
N SER A 225 2.58 14.17 -16.93
CA SER A 225 2.71 13.54 -15.60
C SER A 225 4.13 13.58 -15.04
N MET A 226 5.17 13.73 -15.88
CA MET A 226 6.58 13.83 -15.49
C MET A 226 7.12 15.27 -15.44
N ALA A 227 6.30 16.28 -15.76
CA ALA A 227 6.75 17.66 -15.85
C ALA A 227 6.90 18.30 -14.46
N VAL A 228 7.91 17.86 -13.70
CA VAL A 228 8.23 18.37 -12.36
C VAL A 228 8.42 19.90 -12.42
N PRO A 229 7.68 20.69 -11.62
CA PRO A 229 7.82 22.14 -11.60
C PRO A 229 9.27 22.59 -11.43
N MET A 230 9.61 23.71 -12.04
CA MET A 230 10.96 24.29 -12.11
C MET A 230 12.00 23.49 -12.90
N LEU A 231 11.95 22.15 -12.85
CA LEU A 231 12.87 21.29 -13.58
C LEU A 231 12.49 21.16 -15.05
N PHE A 232 11.21 20.91 -15.32
CA PHE A 232 10.71 20.64 -16.65
C PHE A 232 9.65 21.65 -17.07
N LYS A 233 9.62 21.96 -18.37
CA LYS A 233 8.60 22.83 -18.95
C LYS A 233 7.20 22.21 -18.77
N PRO A 234 6.22 22.96 -18.21
CA PRO A 234 4.84 22.50 -18.11
C PRO A 234 4.28 22.13 -19.49
N ARG A 235 3.57 21.01 -19.57
CA ARG A 235 2.98 20.53 -20.83
C ARG A 235 1.64 21.22 -21.06
N ARG A 236 1.41 21.74 -22.27
CA ARG A 236 0.10 22.27 -22.64
C ARG A 236 -0.74 21.18 -23.29
N ILE A 237 -1.89 20.88 -22.70
CA ILE A 237 -2.89 19.94 -23.21
C ILE A 237 -4.24 20.65 -23.14
N ASP A 238 -4.99 20.66 -24.23
CA ASP A 238 -6.29 21.36 -24.34
C ASP A 238 -6.20 22.85 -23.94
N GLY A 239 -5.08 23.51 -24.29
CA GLY A 239 -4.81 24.90 -23.94
C GLY A 239 -4.36 25.15 -22.49
N GLN A 240 -4.38 24.13 -21.63
CA GLN A 240 -4.10 24.25 -20.20
C GLN A 240 -2.73 23.64 -19.83
N ARG A 241 -2.05 24.24 -18.86
CA ARG A 241 -0.75 23.80 -18.35
C ARG A 241 -0.92 22.65 -17.36
N HIS A 242 -0.17 21.59 -17.61
CA HIS A 242 -0.10 20.40 -16.80
C HIS A 242 1.34 20.19 -16.33
N VAL A 243 1.48 19.77 -15.08
CA VAL A 243 2.75 19.44 -14.42
C VAL A 243 2.64 18.08 -13.75
N ASP A 244 3.73 17.66 -13.10
CA ASP A 244 3.83 16.35 -12.46
C ASP A 244 2.62 16.04 -11.57
N GLY A 245 2.08 14.82 -11.73
CA GLY A 245 0.91 14.35 -10.99
C GLY A 245 1.18 14.16 -9.50
N ALA A 246 2.45 13.98 -9.10
CA ALA A 246 2.85 13.76 -7.73
C ALA A 246 2.52 14.94 -6.80
N LEU A 247 2.28 16.15 -7.35
CA LEU A 247 1.81 17.31 -6.56
C LEU A 247 0.41 17.11 -5.95
N VAL A 248 -0.41 16.28 -6.57
CA VAL A 248 -1.80 16.04 -6.14
C VAL A 248 -2.03 14.58 -5.80
N SER A 249 -1.42 13.65 -6.53
CA SER A 249 -1.67 12.22 -6.42
C SER A 249 -0.47 11.42 -6.94
N ASN A 250 0.40 10.95 -6.03
CA ASN A 250 1.62 10.23 -6.39
C ASN A 250 1.40 8.71 -6.53
N LEU A 251 0.39 8.17 -5.85
CA LEU A 251 -0.02 6.78 -5.89
C LEU A 251 -1.50 6.69 -6.34
N PRO A 252 -1.78 6.60 -7.65
CA PRO A 252 -3.13 6.68 -8.20
C PRO A 252 -3.92 5.36 -8.07
N ALA A 253 -3.90 4.74 -6.89
CA ALA A 253 -4.48 3.41 -6.65
C ALA A 253 -6.01 3.39 -6.74
N TRP A 254 -6.67 4.49 -6.37
CA TRP A 254 -8.12 4.72 -6.44
C TRP A 254 -8.67 4.70 -7.88
N THR A 255 -7.82 4.87 -8.89
CA THR A 255 -8.29 5.01 -10.28
C THR A 255 -9.05 3.78 -10.81
N PHE A 256 -8.87 2.61 -10.19
CA PHE A 256 -9.54 1.35 -10.55
C PHE A 256 -10.72 0.96 -9.61
N ASP A 257 -11.30 1.89 -8.85
CA ASP A 257 -12.38 1.57 -7.91
C ASP A 257 -13.59 0.91 -8.59
N GLU A 258 -14.01 1.41 -9.76
CA GLU A 258 -15.10 0.81 -10.54
C GLU A 258 -14.78 -0.62 -11.00
N GLU A 259 -13.56 -0.86 -11.50
CA GLU A 259 -13.15 -2.19 -11.95
C GLU A 259 -12.99 -3.16 -10.78
N ARG A 260 -12.56 -2.70 -9.60
CA ARG A 260 -12.53 -3.54 -8.40
C ARG A 260 -13.93 -3.98 -7.97
N ALA A 261 -14.93 -3.12 -8.12
CA ALA A 261 -16.32 -3.53 -7.88
C ALA A 261 -16.77 -4.65 -8.83
N LEU A 262 -16.21 -4.74 -10.04
CA LEU A 262 -16.46 -5.82 -11.00
C LEU A 262 -15.58 -7.06 -10.76
N PHE A 263 -14.43 -6.91 -10.11
CA PHE A 263 -13.48 -7.98 -9.81
C PHE A 263 -13.10 -7.96 -8.32
N PRO A 264 -14.02 -8.36 -7.41
CA PRO A 264 -13.80 -8.25 -5.96
C PRO A 264 -12.62 -9.08 -5.45
N ASP A 265 -12.28 -10.17 -6.13
CA ASP A 265 -11.12 -11.02 -5.78
C ASP A 265 -9.78 -10.49 -6.30
N ALA A 266 -9.77 -9.42 -7.11
CA ALA A 266 -8.55 -8.86 -7.68
C ALA A 266 -7.79 -8.02 -6.64
N ALA A 267 -6.52 -8.36 -6.42
CA ALA A 267 -5.66 -7.58 -5.52
C ALA A 267 -5.19 -6.29 -6.22
N THR A 268 -4.95 -5.22 -5.47
CA THR A 268 -4.26 -4.04 -5.99
C THR A 268 -2.83 -4.03 -5.44
N ILE A 269 -1.84 -4.10 -6.31
CA ILE A 269 -0.43 -4.03 -5.92
C ILE A 269 0.09 -2.63 -6.24
N ALA A 270 0.65 -1.97 -5.24
CA ALA A 270 1.30 -0.69 -5.39
C ALA A 270 2.81 -0.85 -5.23
N PHE A 271 3.58 -0.53 -6.27
CA PHE A 271 5.02 -0.37 -6.16
C PHE A 271 5.32 1.05 -5.71
N GLU A 272 5.75 1.13 -4.46
CA GLU A 272 6.05 2.38 -3.78
C GLU A 272 7.55 2.58 -3.73
N ILE A 273 8.00 3.82 -3.76
CA ILE A 273 9.41 4.16 -3.62
C ILE A 273 9.64 4.61 -2.18
N ALA A 274 10.24 3.72 -1.37
CA ALA A 274 10.53 4.03 0.03
C ALA A 274 11.59 5.14 0.13
N ASP A 275 11.31 6.20 0.90
CA ASP A 275 12.34 7.17 1.28
C ASP A 275 12.99 6.74 2.61
N PRO A 276 14.30 6.42 2.64
CA PRO A 276 14.98 6.01 3.87
C PRO A 276 14.94 7.05 4.99
N ARG A 277 14.55 8.31 4.71
CA ARG A 277 14.51 9.41 5.68
C ARG A 277 13.10 9.76 6.18
N SER A 278 12.06 9.06 5.73
CA SER A 278 10.68 9.34 6.16
C SER A 278 10.32 8.71 7.51
N VAL A 279 11.21 7.88 8.09
CA VAL A 279 11.02 7.28 9.41
C VAL A 279 12.29 7.54 10.25
N GLY A 280 12.28 8.64 11.00
CA GLY A 280 13.30 8.97 12.00
C GLY A 280 14.49 9.78 11.49
N GLU A 281 14.31 11.10 11.38
CA GLU A 281 15.29 12.15 11.72
C GLU A 281 14.75 13.52 11.28
N ALA A 282 13.86 14.08 12.10
CA ALA A 282 13.62 15.52 12.09
C ALA A 282 14.80 16.21 12.80
N GLY A 283 15.95 16.29 12.12
CA GLY A 283 17.19 16.83 12.68
C GLY A 283 17.99 17.61 11.65
N GLY A 284 17.54 18.81 11.31
CA GLY A 284 18.26 19.68 10.38
C GLY A 284 17.76 21.12 10.38
N ASN A 285 18.17 21.90 11.38
CA ASN A 285 17.88 23.34 11.49
C ASN A 285 18.61 24.11 10.37
N GLY A 286 17.86 24.52 9.34
CA GLY A 286 18.35 25.47 8.33
C GLY A 286 17.39 25.62 7.14
N ALA A 287 17.31 26.82 6.56
CA ALA A 287 16.42 27.14 5.43
C ALA A 287 16.59 26.23 4.19
N SER A 288 17.72 25.52 4.05
CA SER A 288 17.92 24.51 2.99
C SER A 288 17.12 23.22 3.17
N SER A 289 16.67 22.89 4.40
CA SER A 289 15.75 21.77 4.63
C SER A 289 14.30 22.14 4.30
N LEU A 290 13.96 23.44 4.22
CA LEU A 290 12.61 23.92 3.95
C LEU A 290 12.22 23.78 2.49
N MET A 291 13.01 24.22 1.50
CA MET A 291 12.62 24.12 0.09
C MET A 291 12.65 22.68 -0.44
N ALA A 292 13.70 21.91 -0.09
CA ALA A 292 13.74 20.48 -0.38
C ALA A 292 12.69 19.71 0.44
N GLY A 293 12.33 20.20 1.62
CA GLY A 293 11.23 19.71 2.45
C GLY A 293 9.88 19.98 1.80
N ILE A 294 9.61 21.21 1.33
CA ILE A 294 8.38 21.60 0.64
C ILE A 294 8.22 20.84 -0.66
N ALA A 295 9.26 20.75 -1.50
CA ALA A 295 9.18 19.99 -2.74
C ALA A 295 8.92 18.50 -2.46
N ARG A 296 9.56 17.91 -1.44
CA ARG A 296 9.28 16.52 -1.03
C ARG A 296 7.90 16.37 -0.40
N SER A 297 7.47 17.26 0.47
CA SER A 297 6.13 17.22 1.09
C SER A 297 5.02 17.45 0.05
N ALA A 298 5.25 18.29 -0.96
CA ALA A 298 4.33 18.48 -2.06
C ALA A 298 4.26 17.25 -2.99
N LEU A 299 5.39 16.56 -3.24
CA LEU A 299 5.45 15.39 -4.13
C LEU A 299 5.12 14.05 -3.43
N PHE A 300 5.36 13.94 -2.13
CA PHE A 300 5.27 12.68 -1.35
C PHE A 300 4.38 12.80 -0.10
N GLY A 301 3.84 13.98 0.22
CA GLY A 301 2.89 14.14 1.33
C GLY A 301 1.48 13.65 0.98
N ALA A 302 1.13 13.65 -0.31
CA ALA A 302 -0.17 13.18 -0.80
C ALA A 302 -0.34 11.65 -0.68
N THR A 303 0.76 10.88 -0.70
CA THR A 303 0.72 9.40 -0.72
C THR A 303 0.04 8.79 0.50
N VAL A 304 0.10 9.48 1.66
CA VAL A 304 -0.56 9.02 2.90
C VAL A 304 -2.08 9.14 2.83
N LEU A 305 -2.61 10.12 2.09
CA LEU A 305 -4.06 10.28 1.87
C LEU A 305 -4.60 9.20 0.93
N GLU A 306 -3.82 8.78 -0.07
CA GLU A 306 -4.25 7.86 -1.13
C GLU A 306 -4.37 6.40 -0.67
N ARG A 307 -3.60 5.99 0.33
CA ARG A 307 -3.70 4.65 0.92
C ARG A 307 -5.05 4.42 1.62
N ARG A 308 -5.73 5.48 2.05
CA ARG A 308 -6.97 5.40 2.86
C ARG A 308 -8.21 5.00 2.04
N GLY A 309 -8.18 5.19 0.73
CA GLY A 309 -9.36 5.00 -0.14
C GLY A 309 -9.42 3.68 -0.91
N THR A 310 -8.32 2.92 -0.99
CA THR A 310 -8.23 1.79 -1.94
C THR A 310 -8.41 0.43 -1.27
N GLN A 311 -9.43 -0.32 -1.69
CA GLN A 311 -9.67 -1.69 -1.23
C GLN A 311 -8.58 -2.67 -1.73
N HIS A 312 -8.21 -3.64 -0.89
CA HIS A 312 -7.22 -4.69 -1.17
C HIS A 312 -5.86 -4.19 -1.70
N LEU A 313 -5.44 -2.99 -1.26
CA LEU A 313 -4.15 -2.41 -1.62
C LEU A 313 -3.00 -3.07 -0.84
N GLN A 314 -2.06 -3.66 -1.57
CA GLN A 314 -0.79 -4.20 -1.06
C GLN A 314 0.35 -3.31 -1.54
N GLY A 315 0.86 -2.47 -0.65
CA GLY A 315 2.05 -1.63 -0.92
C GLY A 315 3.34 -2.43 -0.79
N PHE A 316 4.22 -2.30 -1.79
CA PHE A 316 5.58 -2.83 -1.81
C PHE A 316 6.55 -1.66 -1.79
N PRO A 317 7.06 -1.28 -0.60
CA PRO A 317 7.99 -0.17 -0.44
C PRO A 317 9.38 -0.57 -0.94
N LEU A 318 9.66 -0.31 -2.21
CA LEU A 318 10.94 -0.62 -2.86
C LEU A 318 12.02 0.32 -2.34
N GLN A 319 12.92 -0.21 -1.52
CA GLN A 319 14.07 0.53 -1.01
C GLN A 319 15.15 0.69 -2.08
N THR A 320 15.65 1.91 -2.23
CA THR A 320 16.70 2.19 -3.21
C THR A 320 17.64 3.30 -2.75
N THR A 321 18.92 3.16 -3.06
CA THR A 321 19.95 4.18 -2.85
C THR A 321 20.03 5.19 -4.00
N VAL A 322 19.15 5.06 -5.01
CA VAL A 322 19.11 5.92 -6.18
C VAL A 322 18.52 7.30 -5.81
N GLY A 323 19.19 8.38 -6.22
CA GLY A 323 18.65 9.73 -6.10
C GLY A 323 17.54 10.01 -7.10
N LEU A 324 16.65 10.97 -6.80
CA LEU A 324 15.53 11.34 -7.67
C LEU A 324 15.97 11.72 -9.10
N LEU A 325 17.12 12.39 -9.24
CA LEU A 325 17.69 12.90 -10.50
C LEU A 325 18.97 12.17 -10.92
N ASP A 326 19.20 10.95 -10.43
CA ASP A 326 20.35 10.12 -10.80
C ASP A 326 20.10 9.43 -12.16
N PHE A 327 19.82 10.19 -13.22
CA PHE A 327 19.64 9.64 -14.58
C PHE A 327 20.96 9.18 -15.23
N ASP A 328 22.06 9.37 -14.52
CA ASP A 328 23.42 9.31 -15.02
C ASP A 328 24.23 8.19 -14.35
N MET A 329 23.54 7.17 -13.85
CA MET A 329 24.14 6.05 -13.12
C MET A 329 25.02 5.13 -13.97
N SER A 330 25.98 4.48 -13.31
CA SER A 330 26.73 3.37 -13.89
C SER A 330 25.82 2.15 -14.10
N ARG A 331 26.15 1.33 -15.10
CA ARG A 331 25.46 0.08 -15.40
C ARG A 331 25.35 -0.84 -14.18
N ALA A 332 26.42 -0.94 -13.40
CA ALA A 332 26.46 -1.75 -12.18
C ALA A 332 25.46 -1.29 -11.11
N ARG A 333 25.34 0.03 -10.89
CA ARG A 333 24.37 0.58 -9.91
C ARG A 333 22.93 0.36 -10.34
N VAL A 334 22.64 0.47 -11.64
CA VAL A 334 21.32 0.13 -12.22
C VAL A 334 20.98 -1.34 -12.01
N VAL A 335 21.89 -2.25 -12.37
CA VAL A 335 21.70 -3.70 -12.18
C VAL A 335 21.44 -4.01 -10.70
N ARG A 336 22.22 -3.42 -9.79
CA ARG A 336 22.06 -3.60 -8.34
C ARG A 336 20.69 -3.15 -7.85
N ALA A 337 20.25 -1.96 -8.24
CA ALA A 337 18.94 -1.43 -7.84
C ALA A 337 17.79 -2.34 -8.31
N ILE A 338 17.85 -2.83 -9.55
CA ILE A 338 16.85 -3.74 -10.11
C ILE A 338 16.87 -5.09 -9.38
N ARG A 339 18.05 -5.70 -9.19
CA ARG A 339 18.18 -6.99 -8.50
C ARG A 339 17.70 -6.93 -7.04
N ASN A 340 18.02 -5.85 -6.33
CA ASN A 340 17.57 -5.67 -4.95
C ASN A 340 16.05 -5.55 -4.87
N ALA A 341 15.44 -4.75 -5.74
CA ALA A 341 13.98 -4.60 -5.80
C ALA A 341 13.29 -5.92 -6.19
N GLN A 342 13.87 -6.67 -7.13
CA GLN A 342 13.38 -8.00 -7.52
C GLN A 342 13.45 -8.97 -6.34
N ALA A 343 14.60 -9.11 -5.69
CA ALA A 343 14.79 -10.03 -4.57
C ALA A 343 13.84 -9.71 -3.40
N PHE A 344 13.66 -8.43 -3.10
CA PHE A 344 12.68 -7.98 -2.10
C PHE A 344 11.25 -8.37 -2.50
N THR A 345 10.86 -8.10 -3.75
CA THR A 345 9.49 -8.39 -4.20
C THR A 345 9.24 -9.90 -4.28
N ASP A 346 10.20 -10.69 -4.76
CA ASP A 346 10.12 -12.16 -4.81
C ASP A 346 9.95 -12.78 -3.41
N ALA A 347 10.60 -12.19 -2.41
CA ALA A 347 10.49 -12.59 -1.01
C ALA A 347 9.11 -12.26 -0.39
N GLU A 348 8.53 -11.12 -0.75
CA GLU A 348 7.31 -10.60 -0.12
C GLU A 348 6.01 -11.03 -0.81
N ILE A 349 6.06 -11.32 -2.12
CA ILE A 349 4.85 -11.43 -2.93
C ILE A 349 3.95 -12.61 -2.54
N ASP A 350 4.52 -13.81 -2.38
CA ASP A 350 3.74 -15.00 -1.99
C ASP A 350 3.16 -14.80 -0.59
N PHE A 351 3.97 -14.22 0.29
CA PHE A 351 3.57 -13.93 1.65
C PHE A 351 2.36 -12.99 1.68
N ARG A 352 2.45 -11.82 1.04
CA ARG A 352 1.40 -10.79 1.09
C ARG A 352 0.15 -11.17 0.31
N LEU A 353 0.30 -11.85 -0.82
CA LEU A 353 -0.84 -12.19 -1.67
C LEU A 353 -1.49 -13.51 -1.25
N ILE A 354 -0.75 -14.50 -0.78
CA ILE A 354 -1.26 -15.87 -0.59
C ILE A 354 -1.25 -16.23 0.89
N ASP A 355 -0.08 -16.21 1.54
CA ASP A 355 0.04 -16.75 2.88
C ASP A 355 -0.70 -15.91 3.90
N LEU A 356 -0.51 -14.59 3.92
CA LEU A 356 -1.13 -13.70 4.91
C LEU A 356 -2.67 -13.81 4.90
N PRO A 357 -3.37 -13.67 3.75
CA PRO A 357 -4.82 -13.88 3.72
C PRO A 357 -5.24 -15.32 4.03
N ARG A 358 -4.42 -16.33 3.72
CA ARG A 358 -4.71 -17.73 4.01
C ARG A 358 -4.65 -18.01 5.51
N HIS A 359 -3.62 -17.53 6.21
CA HIS A 359 -3.47 -17.75 7.65
C HIS A 359 -4.56 -17.06 8.45
N TYR A 360 -4.91 -15.80 8.15
CA TYR A 360 -6.01 -15.15 8.85
C TYR A 360 -7.36 -15.81 8.55
N ARG A 361 -7.63 -16.24 7.31
CA ARG A 361 -8.86 -16.97 6.98
C ARG A 361 -8.91 -18.33 7.66
N GLN A 362 -7.79 -19.05 7.70
CA GLN A 362 -7.69 -20.31 8.42
C GLN A 362 -7.95 -20.10 9.91
N ALA A 363 -7.34 -19.09 10.52
CA ALA A 363 -7.59 -18.78 11.92
C ALA A 363 -9.06 -18.39 12.19
N CYS A 364 -9.69 -17.63 11.29
CA CYS A 364 -11.15 -17.36 11.37
C CYS A 364 -11.97 -18.66 11.27
N LYS A 365 -11.57 -19.60 10.40
CA LYS A 365 -12.22 -20.91 10.27
C LYS A 365 -12.04 -21.77 11.53
N ASP A 366 -10.83 -21.84 12.09
CA ASP A 366 -10.55 -22.64 13.28
C ASP A 366 -11.34 -22.10 14.48
N ILE A 367 -11.42 -20.77 14.62
CA ILE A 367 -12.28 -20.12 15.63
C ILE A 367 -13.75 -20.42 15.34
N HIS A 368 -14.21 -20.31 14.09
CA HIS A 368 -15.57 -20.65 13.70
C HIS A 368 -15.93 -22.09 14.10
N ASP A 369 -15.08 -23.06 13.76
CA ASP A 369 -15.31 -24.48 14.03
C ASP A 369 -15.23 -24.77 15.54
N GLY A 370 -14.33 -24.10 16.26
CA GLY A 370 -14.23 -24.15 17.72
C GLY A 370 -15.50 -23.62 18.40
N VAL A 371 -16.00 -22.46 17.97
CA VAL A 371 -17.26 -21.89 18.47
C VAL A 371 -18.42 -22.82 18.13
N HIS A 372 -18.52 -23.30 16.88
CA HIS A 372 -19.57 -24.23 16.46
C HIS A 372 -19.55 -25.52 17.30
N THR A 373 -18.37 -26.03 17.64
CA THR A 373 -18.20 -27.18 18.53
C THR A 373 -18.68 -26.87 19.94
N LEU A 374 -18.29 -25.73 20.51
CA LEU A 374 -18.80 -25.27 21.81
C LEU A 374 -20.33 -25.18 21.80
N LEU A 375 -20.94 -24.74 20.70
CA LEU A 375 -22.39 -24.61 20.58
C LEU A 375 -23.08 -25.97 20.50
N ALA A 376 -22.55 -26.89 19.70
CA ALA A 376 -23.13 -28.21 19.54
C ALA A 376 -23.19 -29.00 20.86
N HIS A 377 -22.27 -28.73 21.79
CA HIS A 377 -22.24 -29.34 23.12
C HIS A 377 -23.07 -28.59 24.16
N SER A 378 -23.74 -27.49 23.79
CA SER A 378 -24.60 -26.75 24.70
C SER A 378 -25.96 -27.45 24.88
N PRO A 379 -26.37 -27.80 26.11
CA PRO A 379 -27.59 -28.57 26.36
C PRO A 379 -28.89 -27.82 26.02
N ARG A 380 -28.81 -26.49 25.79
CA ARG A 380 -29.94 -25.63 25.41
C ARG A 380 -30.02 -25.40 23.89
N VAL A 381 -28.97 -25.71 23.13
CA VAL A 381 -28.93 -25.46 21.67
C VAL A 381 -29.92 -26.36 20.91
N GLY A 382 -30.23 -27.54 21.45
CA GLY A 382 -31.23 -28.46 20.90
C GLY A 382 -32.65 -27.89 20.93
N ASP A 383 -32.93 -27.05 21.92
CA ASP A 383 -34.23 -26.38 22.13
C ASP A 383 -34.34 -25.06 21.33
N CYS A 384 -33.31 -24.71 20.55
CA CYS A 384 -33.32 -23.50 19.73
C CYS A 384 -34.34 -23.62 18.58
N PRO A 385 -35.24 -22.64 18.41
CA PRO A 385 -36.28 -22.68 17.38
C PRO A 385 -35.72 -22.61 15.95
N ILE A 386 -34.45 -22.22 15.78
CA ILE A 386 -33.77 -22.18 14.50
C ILE A 386 -33.26 -23.59 14.16
N PRO A 387 -33.69 -24.19 13.03
CA PRO A 387 -33.19 -25.48 12.57
C PRO A 387 -31.67 -25.48 12.44
N ALA A 388 -31.00 -26.60 12.76
CA ALA A 388 -29.54 -26.69 12.72
C ALA A 388 -28.93 -26.24 11.38
N ALA A 389 -29.57 -26.56 10.26
CA ALA A 389 -29.13 -26.17 8.91
C ALA A 389 -29.23 -24.65 8.62
N GLN A 390 -29.96 -23.89 9.45
CA GLN A 390 -30.14 -22.44 9.33
C GLN A 390 -29.38 -21.67 10.41
N ARG A 391 -28.67 -22.37 11.31
CA ARG A 391 -27.82 -21.74 12.33
C ARG A 391 -26.54 -21.30 11.67
N ILE A 392 -26.27 -20.00 11.76
CA ILE A 392 -25.12 -19.39 11.13
C ILE A 392 -24.26 -18.78 12.23
N ILE A 393 -22.97 -19.10 12.19
CA ILE A 393 -21.93 -18.48 12.99
C ILE A 393 -20.99 -17.84 11.98
N ARG A 394 -20.58 -16.60 12.23
CA ARG A 394 -19.63 -15.90 11.38
C ARG A 394 -18.50 -15.40 12.25
N VAL A 395 -17.30 -15.44 11.69
CA VAL A 395 -16.09 -14.97 12.34
C VAL A 395 -15.42 -13.99 11.41
N ASN A 396 -15.09 -12.81 11.89
CA ASN A 396 -14.41 -11.80 11.10
C ASN A 396 -13.40 -11.01 11.92
N ILE A 397 -12.40 -10.45 11.24
CA ILE A 397 -11.36 -9.63 11.86
C ILE A 397 -11.40 -8.25 11.22
N ALA A 398 -11.58 -7.24 12.07
CA ALA A 398 -11.55 -5.85 11.71
C ALA A 398 -10.20 -5.22 12.09
N PHE A 399 -9.52 -4.59 11.12
CA PHE A 399 -8.22 -3.95 11.35
C PHE A 399 -8.34 -2.43 11.31
N GLN A 400 -7.51 -1.76 12.10
CA GLN A 400 -7.22 -0.35 11.83
C GLN A 400 -6.30 -0.26 10.61
N GLU A 401 -6.78 0.36 9.54
CA GLU A 401 -5.99 0.53 8.32
C GLU A 401 -4.96 1.66 8.48
N ALA A 402 -3.81 1.53 7.81
CA ALA A 402 -2.75 2.54 7.87
C ALA A 402 -3.28 3.92 7.45
N GLY A 403 -3.20 4.88 8.38
CA GLY A 403 -3.70 6.25 8.19
C GLY A 403 -5.14 6.49 8.67
N ASN A 404 -5.91 5.46 9.02
CA ASN A 404 -7.24 5.62 9.58
C ASN A 404 -7.18 5.58 11.12
N VAL A 405 -7.41 6.71 11.78
CA VAL A 405 -7.34 6.80 13.26
C VAL A 405 -8.69 6.60 13.96
N GLY A 406 -9.79 6.71 13.21
CA GLY A 406 -11.16 6.73 13.77
C GLY A 406 -12.05 5.57 13.33
N SER A 407 -11.50 4.55 12.65
CA SER A 407 -12.31 3.45 12.12
C SER A 407 -11.51 2.15 11.99
N LEU A 408 -12.25 1.04 12.06
CA LEU A 408 -11.80 -0.32 11.77
C LEU A 408 -12.51 -0.80 10.50
N ARG A 409 -11.86 -1.68 9.72
CA ARG A 409 -12.49 -2.31 8.55
C ARG A 409 -12.39 -3.82 8.66
N ILE A 410 -13.52 -4.50 8.50
CA ILE A 410 -13.56 -5.97 8.36
C ILE A 410 -12.74 -6.36 7.13
N ARG A 411 -11.78 -7.29 7.27
CA ARG A 411 -10.87 -7.68 6.15
C ARG A 411 -10.80 -9.17 5.89
N TYR A 412 -10.85 -9.95 6.96
CA TYR A 412 -10.83 -11.40 6.86
C TYR A 412 -12.03 -11.92 7.60
N GLY A 413 -12.66 -12.96 7.06
CA GLY A 413 -13.73 -13.63 7.75
C GLY A 413 -14.02 -14.99 7.15
N TYR A 414 -14.82 -15.75 7.87
CA TYR A 414 -15.33 -17.06 7.51
C TYR A 414 -16.84 -17.09 7.83
N GLY A 415 -17.64 -17.63 6.91
CA GLY A 415 -19.11 -17.62 7.02
C GLY A 415 -19.77 -16.28 6.66
N MET A 416 -19.01 -15.31 6.15
CA MET A 416 -19.50 -13.97 5.76
C MET A 416 -19.90 -13.87 4.27
N ASP A 417 -19.77 -14.95 3.50
CA ASP A 417 -20.03 -14.94 2.06
C ASP A 417 -21.50 -14.64 1.75
N GLY A 418 -21.74 -13.66 0.88
CA GLY A 418 -23.09 -13.25 0.46
C GLY A 418 -23.77 -12.22 1.37
N TYR A 419 -23.11 -11.75 2.44
CA TYR A 419 -23.68 -10.73 3.33
C TYR A 419 -23.18 -9.31 2.99
N PRO A 420 -24.06 -8.29 3.10
CA PRO A 420 -23.72 -6.89 2.78
C PRO A 420 -22.76 -6.23 3.77
N ASP A 421 -22.54 -6.84 4.94
CA ASP A 421 -21.59 -6.38 5.96
C ASP A 421 -20.18 -6.97 5.76
N ASN A 422 -19.97 -7.78 4.72
CA ASN A 422 -18.64 -8.17 4.31
C ASN A 422 -17.84 -6.91 3.88
N ASP A 423 -16.67 -6.69 4.48
CA ASP A 423 -15.85 -5.46 4.36
C ASP A 423 -16.43 -4.15 4.96
N LEU A 424 -17.40 -4.23 5.89
CA LEU A 424 -17.97 -3.05 6.55
C LEU A 424 -16.91 -2.23 7.30
N VAL A 425 -17.01 -0.90 7.21
CA VAL A 425 -16.20 0.06 7.98
C VAL A 425 -16.94 0.45 9.24
N LEU A 426 -16.33 0.15 10.39
CA LEU A 426 -16.86 0.38 11.73
C LEU A 426 -16.15 1.60 12.35
N PRO A 427 -16.85 2.64 12.81
CA PRO A 427 -16.21 3.76 13.50
C PRO A 427 -15.69 3.32 14.86
N ILE A 428 -14.56 3.85 15.33
CA ILE A 428 -14.06 3.56 16.67
C ILE A 428 -14.92 4.25 17.73
N ALA A 429 -15.35 5.49 17.48
CA ALA A 429 -16.31 6.16 18.35
C ALA A 429 -17.73 5.64 18.05
N GLY A 430 -18.48 5.29 19.09
CA GLY A 430 -19.89 4.91 18.97
C GLY A 430 -20.15 3.54 18.32
N SER A 431 -19.14 2.66 18.24
CA SER A 431 -19.37 1.25 17.91
C SER A 431 -18.80 0.32 18.96
N GLN A 432 -19.39 -0.86 19.06
CA GLN A 432 -18.95 -1.93 19.97
C GLN A 432 -17.54 -2.43 19.64
N ALA A 433 -17.23 -2.54 18.35
CA ALA A 433 -15.89 -2.88 17.89
C ALA A 433 -14.86 -1.84 18.35
N GLY A 434 -15.24 -0.56 18.28
CA GLY A 434 -14.44 0.55 18.74
C GLY A 434 -14.25 0.60 20.26
N ASP A 435 -15.30 0.31 21.02
CA ASP A 435 -15.25 0.21 22.48
C ASP A 435 -14.31 -0.92 22.93
N VAL A 436 -14.40 -2.10 22.31
CA VAL A 436 -13.45 -3.20 22.54
C VAL A 436 -12.03 -2.83 22.11
N TYR A 437 -11.88 -2.15 20.97
CA TYR A 437 -10.59 -1.66 20.49
C TYR A 437 -9.93 -0.68 21.45
N VAL A 438 -10.69 0.23 22.08
CA VAL A 438 -10.14 1.22 23.01
C VAL A 438 -9.95 0.64 24.41
N SER A 439 -10.93 -0.11 24.91
CA SER A 439 -10.89 -0.68 26.25
C SER A 439 -9.90 -1.85 26.38
N GLN A 440 -9.57 -2.50 25.26
CA GLN A 440 -8.78 -3.74 25.23
C GLN A 440 -9.40 -4.84 26.12
N MET A 441 -10.73 -4.83 26.26
CA MET A 441 -11.50 -5.86 26.97
C MET A 441 -12.45 -6.57 26.00
N ALA A 442 -12.51 -7.90 26.07
CA ALA A 442 -13.47 -8.68 25.29
C ALA A 442 -14.90 -8.43 25.81
N ARG A 443 -15.87 -8.31 24.92
CA ARG A 443 -17.26 -7.99 25.30
C ARG A 443 -18.26 -8.69 24.39
N VAL A 444 -19.31 -9.22 25.01
CA VAL A 444 -20.47 -9.76 24.31
C VAL A 444 -21.56 -8.71 24.29
N PHE A 445 -22.12 -8.50 23.12
CA PHE A 445 -23.19 -7.57 22.90
C PHE A 445 -24.40 -8.28 22.32
N ALA A 446 -25.50 -8.26 23.06
CA ALA A 446 -26.79 -8.71 22.53
C ALA A 446 -27.32 -7.68 21.52
N VAL A 447 -27.80 -8.15 20.38
CA VAL A 447 -28.47 -7.33 19.38
C VAL A 447 -29.97 -7.49 19.59
N GLN A 448 -30.59 -6.49 20.21
CA GLN A 448 -32.03 -6.43 20.35
C GLN A 448 -32.65 -5.95 19.05
N ALA A 449 -33.67 -6.66 18.58
CA ALA A 449 -34.53 -6.16 17.53
C ALA A 449 -35.42 -5.07 18.13
N ASP A 450 -35.48 -3.90 17.50
CA ASP A 450 -36.59 -2.91 17.58
C ASP A 450 -36.63 -1.75 18.60
N ASP A 451 -35.60 -1.41 19.38
CA ASP A 451 -35.70 -0.22 20.25
C ASP A 451 -35.15 1.11 19.66
N GLY A 452 -34.62 1.08 18.43
CA GLY A 452 -34.01 2.26 17.80
C GLY A 452 -32.67 2.68 18.44
N THR A 453 -32.22 2.00 19.49
CA THR A 453 -30.89 2.14 20.11
C THR A 453 -30.05 0.92 19.77
N ASP A 454 -29.76 0.81 18.48
CA ASP A 454 -28.94 -0.26 17.95
C ASP A 454 -27.49 -0.11 18.43
N ARG A 455 -27.20 -0.67 19.61
CA ARG A 455 -25.92 -0.48 20.33
C ARG A 455 -24.68 -0.87 19.52
N TRP A 456 -24.83 -1.63 18.44
CA TRP A 456 -23.70 -2.00 17.58
C TRP A 456 -23.12 -0.78 16.86
N LEU A 457 -23.97 0.17 16.47
CA LEU A 457 -23.61 1.39 15.78
C LEU A 457 -24.52 2.52 16.28
N ASP A 458 -24.08 3.21 17.33
CA ASP A 458 -24.83 4.32 17.94
C ASP A 458 -24.80 5.59 17.08
N GLY A 459 -25.72 6.52 17.33
CA GLY A 459 -25.76 7.82 16.66
C GLY A 459 -26.47 7.83 15.31
N ASP A 460 -27.05 8.97 14.92
CA ASP A 460 -27.80 9.11 13.67
C ASP A 460 -26.90 9.00 12.43
N GLU A 461 -25.64 9.38 12.56
CA GLU A 461 -24.60 9.34 11.52
C GLU A 461 -24.32 7.91 11.01
N ASN A 462 -24.63 6.88 11.81
CA ASN A 462 -24.42 5.48 11.44
C ASN A 462 -25.65 4.82 10.82
N ARG A 463 -26.73 5.57 10.57
CA ARG A 463 -27.99 5.07 10.01
C ARG A 463 -27.81 4.20 8.76
N HIS A 464 -26.98 4.64 7.81
CA HIS A 464 -26.73 3.88 6.57
C HIS A 464 -25.95 2.58 6.83
N ARG A 465 -24.97 2.60 7.74
CA ARG A 465 -24.20 1.40 8.10
C ARG A 465 -25.08 0.36 8.80
N ARG A 466 -26.05 0.79 9.61
CA ARG A 466 -27.06 -0.11 10.22
C ARG A 466 -27.90 -0.86 9.18
N GLN A 467 -28.07 -0.32 7.97
CA GLN A 467 -28.78 -0.99 6.87
C GLN A 467 -27.93 -2.05 6.17
N LEU A 468 -26.60 -1.93 6.22
CA LEU A 468 -25.66 -2.88 5.60
C LEU A 468 -25.36 -4.08 6.50
N ARG A 469 -25.67 -3.98 7.80
CA ARG A 469 -25.57 -5.07 8.76
C ARG A 469 -26.41 -6.28 8.35
N TRP A 470 -25.92 -7.49 8.66
CA TRP A 470 -26.76 -8.70 8.63
C TRP A 470 -27.98 -8.61 9.57
N PRO A 471 -29.23 -8.58 9.04
CA PRO A 471 -30.43 -8.31 9.84
C PRO A 471 -30.81 -9.39 10.85
N GLU A 472 -30.38 -10.63 10.63
CA GLU A 472 -30.75 -11.76 11.50
C GLU A 472 -29.82 -11.91 12.71
N MET A 473 -28.74 -11.13 12.76
CA MET A 473 -27.74 -11.20 13.83
C MET A 473 -28.38 -10.93 15.20
N LYS A 474 -28.15 -11.83 16.16
CA LYS A 474 -28.71 -11.76 17.52
C LYS A 474 -27.71 -11.32 18.58
N TRP A 475 -26.43 -11.48 18.32
CA TRP A 475 -25.35 -11.02 19.18
C TRP A 475 -24.04 -10.95 18.41
N VAL A 476 -23.09 -10.20 18.96
CA VAL A 476 -21.70 -10.17 18.54
C VAL A 476 -20.81 -10.26 19.77
N PHE A 477 -19.82 -11.15 19.72
CA PHE A 477 -18.74 -11.22 20.68
C PHE A 477 -17.50 -10.62 20.04
N ALA A 478 -17.05 -9.50 20.59
CA ALA A 478 -15.90 -8.77 20.10
C ALA A 478 -14.73 -8.94 21.05
N ILE A 479 -13.56 -9.24 20.48
CA ILE A 479 -12.34 -9.58 21.21
C ILE A 479 -11.22 -8.71 20.65
N PRO A 480 -10.49 -7.98 21.52
CA PRO A 480 -9.33 -7.22 21.07
C PRO A 480 -8.19 -8.18 20.75
N ILE A 481 -7.50 -7.95 19.64
CA ILE A 481 -6.23 -8.57 19.31
C ILE A 481 -5.18 -7.53 19.68
N SER A 482 -4.45 -7.78 20.78
CA SER A 482 -3.69 -6.74 21.46
C SER A 482 -2.44 -6.30 20.70
N ALA A 483 -2.16 -5.01 20.88
CA ALA A 483 -0.91 -4.34 20.57
C ALA A 483 -0.19 -3.87 21.85
N TYR A 484 -0.83 -3.96 23.01
CA TYR A 484 -0.40 -3.28 24.23
C TYR A 484 0.45 -4.20 25.10
N ASP A 485 1.68 -4.46 24.66
CA ASP A 485 2.74 -4.85 25.58
C ASP A 485 3.28 -3.55 26.21
N ALA A 486 3.13 -3.37 27.52
CA ALA A 486 3.41 -2.13 28.26
C ALA A 486 4.90 -1.67 28.24
N GLY A 487 5.73 -2.26 27.38
CA GLY A 487 7.13 -1.90 27.17
C GLY A 487 7.61 -1.92 25.71
N ARG A 488 6.76 -2.17 24.70
CA ARG A 488 7.17 -2.15 23.28
C ARG A 488 6.46 -1.03 22.53
N ALA A 489 7.20 -0.32 21.67
CA ALA A 489 6.69 0.83 20.95
C ALA A 489 5.47 0.45 20.07
N PRO A 490 4.41 1.28 20.02
CA PRO A 490 3.13 1.02 19.33
C PRO A 490 3.22 0.89 17.80
N LEU A 491 4.42 0.90 17.22
CA LEU A 491 4.67 0.86 15.78
C LEU A 491 4.77 -0.56 15.21
N GLU A 492 4.87 -1.60 16.06
CA GLU A 492 5.13 -2.97 15.59
C GLU A 492 3.89 -3.85 15.48
N SER A 493 2.75 -3.48 16.08
CA SER A 493 1.50 -4.24 16.06
C SER A 493 0.38 -3.58 15.28
N ARG A 494 -0.37 -4.37 14.50
CA ARG A 494 -1.62 -3.94 13.85
C ARG A 494 -2.77 -4.27 14.79
N PRO A 495 -3.22 -3.33 15.63
CA PRO A 495 -4.35 -3.60 16.51
C PRO A 495 -5.59 -3.93 15.68
N ALA A 496 -6.29 -4.97 16.09
CA ALA A 496 -7.44 -5.51 15.40
C ALA A 496 -8.49 -5.97 16.40
N VAL A 497 -9.70 -6.20 15.91
CA VAL A 497 -10.81 -6.73 16.69
C VAL A 497 -11.35 -7.94 15.96
N LEU A 498 -11.38 -9.07 16.65
CA LEU A 498 -12.06 -10.27 16.21
C LEU A 498 -13.53 -10.16 16.61
N HIS A 499 -14.44 -10.35 15.65
CA HIS A 499 -15.87 -10.49 15.89
C HIS A 499 -16.30 -11.92 15.62
N ILE A 500 -17.14 -12.42 16.51
CA ILE A 500 -17.85 -13.68 16.37
C ILE A 500 -19.33 -13.34 16.50
N ASP A 501 -20.13 -13.62 15.49
CA ASP A 501 -21.55 -13.27 15.50
C ASP A 501 -22.44 -14.40 14.99
N SER A 502 -23.72 -14.39 15.38
CA SER A 502 -24.65 -15.47 15.05
C SER A 502 -26.11 -15.03 15.04
N ASN A 503 -26.94 -15.74 14.27
CA ASN A 503 -28.41 -15.63 14.32
C ASN A 503 -29.04 -16.48 15.42
N VAL A 504 -28.27 -17.34 16.10
CA VAL A 504 -28.76 -18.11 17.25
C VAL A 504 -28.81 -17.16 18.46
N PRO A 505 -29.91 -17.07 19.22
CA PRO A 505 -29.99 -16.17 20.37
C PRO A 505 -29.13 -16.64 21.56
N VAL A 506 -28.46 -15.71 22.26
CA VAL A 506 -27.58 -15.96 23.42
C VAL A 506 -28.16 -16.92 24.49
N PRO A 507 -29.46 -16.84 24.87
CA PRO A 507 -30.02 -17.74 25.90
C PRO A 507 -29.94 -19.24 25.56
N TYR A 508 -29.87 -19.59 24.27
CA TYR A 508 -29.76 -20.98 23.81
C TYR A 508 -28.32 -21.49 23.76
N PHE A 509 -27.34 -20.66 24.06
CA PHE A 509 -25.94 -21.07 24.10
C PHE A 509 -25.54 -21.70 25.44
N ASP A 510 -26.41 -21.74 26.47
CA ASP A 510 -26.08 -22.17 27.85
C ASP A 510 -24.83 -21.44 28.37
N LEU A 511 -24.76 -20.13 28.11
CA LEU A 511 -23.70 -19.24 28.55
C LEU A 511 -24.16 -18.48 29.79
N ASP A 512 -24.53 -19.18 30.86
CA ASP A 512 -24.45 -18.63 32.22
C ASP A 512 -22.96 -18.42 32.62
N LEU A 513 -22.15 -18.00 31.64
CA LEU A 513 -20.75 -17.64 31.80
C LEU A 513 -20.73 -16.28 32.47
N THR A 514 -19.95 -16.16 33.53
CA THR A 514 -19.68 -14.85 34.13
C THR A 514 -18.94 -13.98 33.14
N GLU A 515 -18.96 -12.66 33.35
CA GLU A 515 -18.16 -11.72 32.57
C GLU A 515 -16.68 -12.14 32.54
N ASP A 516 -16.16 -12.70 33.64
CA ASP A 516 -14.81 -13.24 33.74
C ASP A 516 -14.56 -14.45 32.84
N GLU A 517 -15.52 -15.37 32.71
CA GLU A 517 -15.41 -16.53 31.83
C GLU A 517 -15.46 -16.12 30.35
N TRP A 518 -16.28 -15.13 30.02
CA TRP A 518 -16.29 -14.52 28.69
C TRP A 518 -14.97 -13.84 28.36
N ASN A 519 -14.43 -13.08 29.31
CA ASN A 519 -13.10 -12.49 29.17
C ASN A 519 -12.03 -13.57 29.00
N TRP A 520 -12.12 -14.68 29.73
CA TRP A 520 -11.19 -15.81 29.61
C TRP A 520 -11.22 -16.46 28.22
N TYR A 521 -12.41 -16.78 27.69
CA TYR A 521 -12.53 -17.31 26.32
C TYR A 521 -12.07 -16.28 25.27
N GLY A 522 -12.39 -15.01 25.49
CA GLY A 522 -11.93 -13.90 24.66
C GLY A 522 -10.41 -13.85 24.59
N HIS A 523 -9.71 -13.92 25.73
CA HIS A 523 -8.26 -14.00 25.78
C HIS A 523 -7.74 -15.21 25.02
N ARG A 524 -8.36 -16.39 25.14
CA ARG A 524 -7.92 -17.60 24.40
C ARG A 524 -8.07 -17.47 22.89
N PHE A 525 -9.18 -16.92 22.40
CA PHE A 525 -9.36 -16.71 20.97
C PHE A 525 -8.46 -15.59 20.45
N GLY A 526 -8.23 -14.55 21.26
CA GLY A 526 -7.23 -13.51 21.02
C GLY A 526 -5.82 -14.08 20.89
N ASP A 527 -5.40 -14.94 21.83
CA ASP A 527 -4.10 -15.62 21.84
C ASP A 527 -3.84 -16.40 20.54
N VAL A 528 -4.87 -17.04 19.97
CA VAL A 528 -4.74 -17.77 18.69
C VAL A 528 -4.38 -16.81 17.56
N ILE A 529 -5.08 -15.67 17.45
CA ILE A 529 -4.79 -14.68 16.42
C ILE A 529 -3.45 -13.98 16.68
N GLU A 530 -3.15 -13.63 17.93
CA GLU A 530 -1.87 -13.03 18.31
C GLU A 530 -0.71 -13.96 18.05
N LEU A 531 -0.86 -15.27 18.28
CA LEU A 531 0.17 -16.25 17.97
C LEU A 531 0.39 -16.37 16.47
N VAL A 532 -0.70 -16.41 15.68
CA VAL A 532 -0.61 -16.38 14.22
C VAL A 532 0.12 -15.11 13.81
N ASP A 533 -0.33 -13.94 14.26
CA ASP A 533 0.26 -12.65 13.92
C ASP A 533 1.73 -12.54 14.35
N HIS A 534 2.07 -13.00 15.56
CA HIS A 534 3.44 -13.07 16.05
C HIS A 534 4.30 -14.01 15.20
N ALA A 535 3.80 -15.20 14.89
CA ALA A 535 4.49 -16.17 14.04
C ALA A 535 4.74 -15.61 12.65
N LEU A 536 3.76 -14.87 12.09
CA LEU A 536 3.92 -14.16 10.82
C LEU A 536 4.97 -13.04 10.93
N ARG A 537 4.96 -12.22 11.99
CA ARG A 537 5.98 -11.18 12.25
C ARG A 537 7.41 -11.71 12.45
N GLN A 538 7.55 -12.92 12.97
CA GLN A 538 8.85 -13.59 13.10
C GLN A 538 9.37 -14.11 11.76
N LEU A 539 8.53 -14.20 10.74
CA LEU A 539 9.01 -14.43 9.38
C LEU A 539 9.91 -13.23 9.00
N PRO A 540 10.98 -13.47 8.22
CA PRO A 540 11.88 -12.41 7.78
C PRO A 540 11.20 -11.23 7.05
N TYR A 541 9.94 -11.41 6.67
CA TYR A 541 9.18 -10.68 5.67
C TYR A 541 8.13 -9.73 6.26
N ASP A 542 7.69 -9.95 7.50
CA ASP A 542 6.53 -9.23 8.07
C ASP A 542 6.91 -8.19 9.14
N ARG A 543 8.16 -7.70 9.10
CA ARG A 543 8.53 -6.52 9.91
C ARG A 543 7.84 -5.29 9.32
N ALA A 544 7.13 -4.54 10.16
CA ALA A 544 6.31 -3.41 9.76
C ALA A 544 7.01 -2.50 8.73
N PRO A 545 6.30 -2.01 7.69
CA PRO A 545 6.87 -1.08 6.73
C PRO A 545 7.32 0.19 7.46
N GLY A 546 8.65 0.32 7.63
CA GLY A 546 9.27 1.42 8.39
C GLY A 546 10.17 0.98 9.55
N VAL A 547 10.12 -0.27 10.00
CA VAL A 547 11.07 -0.77 11.02
C VAL A 547 12.33 -1.26 10.32
N SER A 548 13.30 -0.35 10.27
CA SER A 548 14.66 -0.55 9.75
C SER A 548 15.26 -1.86 10.26
N ARG A 549 15.48 -2.83 9.35
CA ARG A 549 16.84 -3.38 9.29
C ARG A 549 17.68 -2.24 8.75
N THR A 550 18.68 -1.84 9.52
CA THR A 550 19.78 -0.97 9.07
C THR A 550 19.97 -1.18 7.57
N ALA A 551 19.83 -0.08 6.80
CA ALA A 551 19.97 -0.06 5.36
C ALA A 551 21.02 -1.08 4.96
N ILE A 552 20.63 -2.11 4.18
CA ILE A 552 21.53 -3.22 3.81
C ILE A 552 22.84 -2.57 3.41
N PRO A 553 23.92 -2.74 4.21
CA PRO A 553 25.16 -2.04 3.94
C PRO A 553 25.62 -2.44 2.55
N ASP A 554 26.28 -1.52 1.87
CA ASP A 554 26.68 -1.56 0.46
C ASP A 554 27.75 -2.64 0.18
N ARG A 555 27.56 -3.85 0.71
CA ARG A 555 28.36 -5.05 0.48
C ARG A 555 27.75 -5.86 -0.64
N GLU A 556 28.64 -6.37 -1.46
CA GLU A 556 28.37 -7.30 -2.54
C GLU A 556 27.55 -8.48 -2.01
N ILE A 557 26.28 -8.57 -2.43
CA ILE A 557 25.53 -9.82 -2.31
C ILE A 557 26.15 -10.73 -3.37
N THR A 558 27.23 -11.42 -3.00
CA THR A 558 27.78 -12.51 -3.80
C THR A 558 26.71 -13.59 -3.91
N LEU A 559 26.56 -14.16 -5.11
CA LEU A 559 25.60 -15.22 -5.40
C LEU A 559 25.81 -16.47 -4.51
N ASP A 560 26.97 -16.58 -3.85
CA ASP A 560 27.28 -17.65 -2.88
C ASP A 560 26.70 -17.38 -1.47
N GLY A 561 26.22 -16.16 -1.19
CA GLY A 561 25.57 -15.77 0.07
C GLY A 561 24.05 -15.64 -0.02
N VAL A 562 23.49 -15.72 -1.23
CA VAL A 562 22.06 -15.94 -1.41
C VAL A 562 21.84 -17.42 -1.22
N VAL A 563 21.56 -17.84 0.02
CA VAL A 563 20.89 -19.12 0.23
C VAL A 563 19.64 -19.05 -0.66
N PRO A 564 19.54 -19.88 -1.72
CA PRO A 564 18.32 -19.91 -2.51
C PRO A 564 17.18 -20.13 -1.52
N ALA A 565 16.05 -19.44 -1.71
CA ALA A 565 14.84 -19.77 -0.99
C ALA A 565 14.37 -21.17 -1.42
N GLU A 566 15.11 -22.20 -1.02
CA GLU A 566 14.74 -23.60 -1.11
C GLU A 566 13.61 -23.81 -0.12
N ARG A 567 12.39 -23.50 -0.57
CA ARG A 567 11.16 -23.67 0.21
C ARG A 567 11.24 -22.83 1.52
N PRO A 568 10.14 -22.69 2.28
CA PRO A 568 10.24 -22.06 3.59
C PRO A 568 11.39 -22.72 4.36
N THR A 569 12.27 -21.88 4.94
CA THR A 569 13.41 -22.35 5.74
C THR A 569 12.91 -23.43 6.72
N ALA A 570 13.75 -24.41 7.10
CA ALA A 570 13.34 -25.42 8.08
C ALA A 570 12.66 -24.79 9.31
N ARG A 571 13.09 -23.58 9.69
CA ARG A 571 12.48 -22.72 10.70
C ARG A 571 11.10 -22.14 10.32
N GLY A 572 10.92 -21.61 9.11
CA GLY A 572 9.61 -21.16 8.61
C GLY A 572 8.60 -22.30 8.43
N LYS A 573 9.04 -23.48 7.98
CA LYS A 573 8.23 -24.70 7.99
C LYS A 573 7.94 -25.18 9.41
N LEU A 574 8.89 -25.09 10.33
CA LEU A 574 8.67 -25.38 11.75
C LEU A 574 7.70 -24.40 12.39
N VAL A 575 7.72 -23.12 12.01
CA VAL A 575 6.84 -22.08 12.56
C VAL A 575 5.43 -22.20 11.98
N LEU A 576 5.29 -22.46 10.68
CA LEU A 576 4.01 -22.80 10.04
C LEU A 576 3.45 -24.12 10.58
N ALA A 577 4.29 -25.15 10.69
CA ALA A 577 3.89 -26.41 11.32
C ALA A 577 3.64 -26.27 12.82
N ALA A 578 4.24 -25.28 13.51
CA ALA A 578 3.95 -24.94 14.90
C ALA A 578 2.66 -24.14 15.03
N ALA A 579 2.32 -23.28 14.06
CA ALA A 579 1.02 -22.62 13.98
C ALA A 579 -0.09 -23.64 13.69
N ASP A 580 0.12 -24.54 12.72
CA ASP A 580 -0.79 -25.65 12.41
C ASP A 580 -0.86 -26.66 13.58
N SER A 581 0.27 -26.99 14.21
CA SER A 581 0.30 -27.86 15.41
C SER A 581 -0.26 -27.18 16.63
N TYR A 582 -0.17 -25.84 16.76
CA TYR A 582 -0.80 -25.09 17.84
C TYR A 582 -2.28 -24.97 17.60
N ALA A 583 -2.75 -24.73 16.38
CA ALA A 583 -4.17 -24.77 16.02
C ALA A 583 -4.75 -26.16 16.34
N ALA A 584 -4.08 -27.23 15.91
CA ALA A 584 -4.47 -28.61 16.23
C ALA A 584 -4.32 -28.95 17.73
N ALA A 585 -3.34 -28.40 18.44
CA ALA A 585 -3.17 -28.59 19.89
C ALA A 585 -4.16 -27.75 20.71
N SER A 586 -4.56 -26.60 20.19
CA SER A 586 -5.63 -25.72 20.67
C SER A 586 -6.96 -26.46 20.54
N GLU A 587 -7.26 -27.04 19.38
CA GLU A 587 -8.44 -27.89 19.19
C GLU A 587 -8.46 -29.08 20.15
N ARG A 588 -7.33 -29.79 20.31
CA ARG A 588 -7.24 -30.93 21.24
C ARG A 588 -7.33 -30.50 22.71
N ARG A 589 -6.79 -29.35 23.09
CA ARG A 589 -6.86 -28.81 24.46
C ARG A 589 -8.21 -28.22 24.77
N LEU A 590 -8.83 -27.50 23.84
CA LEU A 590 -10.21 -27.04 23.94
C LEU A 590 -11.16 -28.24 24.05
N ALA A 591 -10.98 -29.28 23.23
CA ALA A 591 -11.73 -30.53 23.37
C ALA A 591 -11.49 -31.23 24.72
N ALA A 592 -10.26 -31.22 25.24
CA ALA A 592 -9.93 -31.78 26.55
C ALA A 592 -10.52 -30.96 27.72
N ASP A 593 -10.57 -29.64 27.61
CA ASP A 593 -11.13 -28.73 28.62
C ASP A 593 -12.67 -28.71 28.58
N ILE A 594 -13.27 -28.82 27.39
CA ILE A 594 -14.70 -29.11 27.22
C ILE A 594 -15.01 -30.44 27.91
N LYS A 595 -14.22 -31.48 27.65
CA LYS A 595 -14.36 -32.77 28.31
C LYS A 595 -14.20 -32.68 29.83
N ALA A 596 -13.20 -31.96 30.33
CA ALA A 596 -12.99 -31.78 31.77
C ALA A 596 -14.13 -30.98 32.44
N THR A 597 -14.76 -30.08 31.69
CA THR A 597 -15.93 -29.32 32.15
C THR A 597 -17.19 -30.18 32.16
N LEU A 598 -17.37 -31.04 31.15
CA LEU A 598 -18.41 -32.08 31.13
C LEU A 598 -18.23 -33.09 32.27
N ASP A 599 -17.00 -33.53 32.52
CA ASP A 599 -16.66 -34.46 33.61
C ASP A 599 -16.94 -33.82 34.99
N ARG A 600 -16.65 -32.52 35.17
CA ARG A 600 -17.02 -31.76 36.38
C ARG A 600 -18.54 -31.63 36.56
N ARG A 601 -19.29 -31.40 35.47
CA ARG A 601 -20.76 -31.34 35.49
C ARG A 601 -21.36 -32.72 35.80
N ALA A 602 -20.83 -33.81 35.24
CA ALA A 602 -21.21 -35.18 35.57
C ALA A 602 -21.00 -35.49 37.07
N ALA A 603 -19.85 -35.09 37.63
CA ALA A 603 -19.57 -35.24 39.06
C ALA A 603 -20.44 -34.36 39.98
N SER A 604 -20.98 -33.24 39.46
CA SER A 604 -21.98 -32.44 40.17
C SER A 604 -23.37 -33.08 40.13
N ILE A 605 -23.75 -33.72 39.02
CA ILE A 605 -25.03 -34.46 38.89
C ILE A 605 -25.12 -35.62 39.89
N GLU A 606 -24.01 -36.34 40.14
CA GLU A 606 -23.93 -37.39 41.16
C GLU A 606 -24.25 -36.90 42.57
N ARG A 607 -23.86 -35.65 42.88
CA ARG A 607 -24.00 -35.02 44.19
C ARG A 607 -25.40 -34.43 44.46
N ILE A 608 -26.27 -34.39 43.45
CA ILE A 608 -27.65 -33.92 43.63
C ILE A 608 -28.45 -34.99 44.40
N GLN A 609 -29.06 -34.62 45.53
CA GLN A 609 -30.01 -35.48 46.24
C GLN A 609 -31.37 -35.44 45.50
N GLY A 610 -31.62 -36.44 44.65
CA GLY A 610 -32.85 -36.58 43.88
C GLY A 610 -33.00 -37.98 43.28
N ASP A 611 -34.22 -38.31 42.84
CA ASP A 611 -34.62 -39.59 42.21
C ASP A 611 -33.70 -39.97 41.02
N GLU A 612 -33.35 -41.26 40.93
CA GLU A 612 -32.59 -41.88 39.85
C GLU A 612 -33.17 -41.63 38.44
N ALA A 613 -34.46 -41.35 38.31
CA ALA A 613 -35.05 -40.90 37.05
C ALA A 613 -34.50 -39.54 36.60
N SER A 614 -34.39 -38.58 37.52
CA SER A 614 -33.84 -37.24 37.26
C SER A 614 -32.34 -37.27 37.00
N LYS A 615 -31.59 -38.11 37.74
CA LYS A 615 -30.17 -38.34 37.47
C LYS A 615 -29.94 -38.99 36.09
N ARG A 616 -30.76 -39.97 35.72
CA ARG A 616 -30.69 -40.58 34.37
C ARG A 616 -31.05 -39.62 33.26
N TRP A 617 -32.00 -38.72 33.48
CA TRP A 617 -32.33 -37.66 32.52
C TRP A 617 -31.16 -36.67 32.36
N LEU A 618 -30.56 -36.22 33.48
CA LEU A 618 -29.40 -35.33 33.49
C LEU A 618 -28.11 -35.96 32.95
N ARG A 619 -27.95 -37.30 33.00
CA ARG A 619 -26.80 -38.01 32.39
C ARG A 619 -26.99 -38.29 30.90
N ARG A 620 -28.24 -38.37 30.41
CA ARG A 620 -28.56 -38.55 28.98
C ARG A 620 -28.49 -37.24 28.20
N ARG A 621 -28.80 -36.14 28.88
CA ARG A 621 -28.66 -34.77 28.40
C ARG A 621 -27.24 -34.28 28.62
#